data_AF-A0A1Z5JV44-F1
#
_entry.id   AF-A0A1Z5JV44-F1
#
_cell.length_a   1.000
_cell.length_b   1.000
_cell.length_c   1.000
_cell.angle_alpha   90.00
_cell.angle_beta   90.00
_cell.angle_gamma   90.00
#
_symmetry.space_group_name_H-M   'P 1'
#
loop_
_entity.id
_entity.type
_entity.pdbx_description
1 polymer ?
#
loop_
_entity_poly.entity_id
_entity_poly.type
_entity_poly.pdbx_seq_one_letter_code
_entity_poly.pdbx_strand_id
1 'polypeptide(L)'
;MGFQQRNRLMPVEGLMNEALKLFHSSQKGERRAKWAQLDKLLKRGRSFPFLIYAGDHKSCGYHNYKDENNVSQSIPLFTFGVKAKTLGCWNGFPIASYKMIRDSKRTMQDWDKQFEEMDNRYLWHKKLLKLAWRGSLTDRSALRDLGRVDGVTPRMKLVSLGNHDYNNTQLFDVGFASTHNFAKNNVSSLDYPTKGPIIPFAEMQRYIAIIDIDGNGWSSRFPTQLCLNSVSLKVEPRYPDYFVELQVKPGVHYIPIKADLSDLLEKTLWVILHPKESQQIVANARKWCREHMVWKSLAHDMLDTWEKYVIFLNEHDPTWFDTWDKQWKVWKRRDLPYELLRPFKRTDNGPLRFRPVKVSPELKGFLLGIVMKYS
;
A
#
# COMPACT_ATOMS: atom_id res chain seq x y z
N MET A 1 -2.27 33.06 -1.70
CA MET A 1 -1.69 31.91 -2.44
C MET A 1 -2.63 30.67 -2.46
N GLY A 2 -3.96 30.84 -2.56
CA GLY A 2 -4.93 29.75 -2.26
C GLY A 2 -5.65 29.09 -3.44
N PHE A 3 -5.40 29.48 -4.69
CA PHE A 3 -6.20 29.02 -5.84
C PHE A 3 -5.51 27.99 -6.77
N GLN A 4 -4.18 27.85 -6.74
CA GLN A 4 -3.46 26.93 -7.64
C GLN A 4 -3.50 25.45 -7.22
N GLN A 5 -3.89 25.11 -5.99
CA GLN A 5 -3.95 23.70 -5.54
C GLN A 5 -5.20 22.95 -6.02
N ARG A 6 -6.29 23.63 -6.42
CA ARG A 6 -7.57 22.97 -6.74
C ARG A 6 -7.54 22.11 -8.02
N ASN A 7 -6.54 22.27 -8.89
CA ASN A 7 -6.47 21.60 -10.19
C ASN A 7 -5.43 20.48 -10.32
N ARG A 8 -4.60 20.21 -9.30
CA ARG A 8 -3.62 19.12 -9.37
C ARG A 8 -4.31 17.77 -9.14
N LEU A 9 -4.03 16.79 -10.02
CA LEU A 9 -4.47 15.41 -9.84
C LEU A 9 -3.84 14.81 -8.57
N MET A 10 -4.60 14.02 -7.83
CA MET A 10 -4.01 13.15 -6.81
C MET A 10 -3.09 12.13 -7.50
N PRO A 11 -2.04 11.62 -6.82
CA PRO A 11 -1.14 10.62 -7.41
C PRO A 11 -1.88 9.44 -8.05
N VAL A 12 -2.89 8.91 -7.35
CA VAL A 12 -3.72 7.81 -7.86
C VAL A 12 -4.54 8.19 -9.10
N GLU A 13 -5.03 9.42 -9.20
CA GLU A 13 -5.74 9.89 -10.40
C GLU A 13 -4.78 9.99 -11.60
N GLY A 14 -3.53 10.38 -11.36
CA GLY A 14 -2.47 10.31 -12.36
C GLY A 14 -2.25 8.89 -12.87
N LEU A 15 -2.22 7.91 -11.96
CA LEU A 15 -2.03 6.50 -12.31
C LEU A 15 -3.21 5.95 -13.11
N MET A 16 -4.44 6.30 -12.72
CA MET A 16 -5.65 5.93 -13.46
C MET A 16 -5.66 6.49 -14.88
N ASN A 17 -5.18 7.73 -15.07
CA ASN A 17 -5.02 8.32 -16.40
C ASN A 17 -3.99 7.56 -17.25
N GLU A 18 -2.89 7.12 -16.65
CA GLU A 18 -1.90 6.30 -17.36
C GLU A 18 -2.47 4.94 -17.75
N ALA A 19 -3.15 4.26 -16.83
CA ALA A 19 -3.81 2.98 -17.07
C ALA A 19 -4.80 3.08 -18.25
N LEU A 20 -5.58 4.15 -18.27
CA LEU A 20 -6.47 4.48 -19.37
C LEU A 20 -5.76 4.65 -20.71
N LYS A 21 -4.70 5.46 -20.76
CA LYS A 21 -3.90 5.66 -21.98
C LYS A 21 -3.32 4.34 -22.47
N LEU A 22 -2.77 3.53 -21.57
CA LEU A 22 -2.28 2.19 -21.88
C LEU A 22 -3.38 1.31 -22.47
N PHE A 23 -4.54 1.26 -21.83
CA PHE A 23 -5.64 0.43 -22.28
C PHE A 23 -6.15 0.82 -23.69
N HIS A 24 -6.32 2.12 -23.95
CA HIS A 24 -6.75 2.62 -25.25
C HIS A 24 -5.70 2.40 -26.36
N SER A 25 -4.41 2.52 -26.03
CA SER A 25 -3.31 2.30 -26.98
C SER A 25 -2.92 0.82 -27.17
N SER A 26 -3.36 -0.07 -26.26
CA SER A 26 -3.08 -1.50 -26.34
C SER A 26 -3.69 -2.14 -27.59
N GLN A 27 -3.08 -3.21 -28.09
CA GLN A 27 -3.63 -3.95 -29.21
C GLN A 27 -4.92 -4.68 -28.80
N LYS A 28 -5.85 -4.84 -29.75
CA LYS A 28 -7.14 -5.50 -29.51
C LYS A 28 -6.99 -6.95 -29.02
N GLY A 29 -5.98 -7.68 -29.51
CA GLY A 29 -5.67 -9.04 -29.08
C GLY A 29 -5.24 -9.08 -27.61
N GLU A 30 -4.33 -8.18 -27.21
CA GLU A 30 -3.89 -8.05 -25.82
C GLU A 30 -5.05 -7.72 -24.88
N ARG A 31 -5.85 -6.69 -25.23
CA ARG A 31 -7.01 -6.33 -24.39
C ARG A 31 -7.95 -7.50 -24.18
N ARG A 32 -8.27 -8.26 -25.23
CA ARG A 32 -9.15 -9.44 -25.13
C ARG A 32 -8.56 -10.56 -24.29
N ALA A 33 -7.24 -10.71 -24.29
CA ALA A 33 -6.56 -11.75 -23.54
C ALA A 33 -6.43 -11.43 -22.05
N LYS A 34 -6.12 -10.17 -21.71
CA LYS A 34 -5.84 -9.76 -20.32
C LYS A 34 -7.02 -9.09 -19.61
N TRP A 35 -7.81 -8.30 -20.33
CA TRP A 35 -8.84 -7.41 -19.79
C TRP A 35 -10.15 -7.53 -20.56
N ALA A 36 -10.66 -8.76 -20.65
CA ALA A 36 -11.79 -9.11 -21.50
C ALA A 36 -13.07 -8.37 -21.11
N GLN A 37 -13.34 -8.21 -19.81
CA GLN A 37 -14.52 -7.49 -19.33
C GLN A 37 -14.39 -5.98 -19.60
N LEU A 38 -13.22 -5.40 -19.36
CA LEU A 38 -12.96 -4.00 -19.71
C LEU A 38 -13.07 -3.76 -21.23
N ASP A 39 -12.56 -4.66 -22.08
CA ASP A 39 -12.67 -4.55 -23.55
C ASP A 39 -14.13 -4.65 -24.01
N LYS A 40 -14.96 -5.45 -23.33
CA LYS A 40 -16.40 -5.54 -23.56
C LYS A 40 -17.13 -4.25 -23.20
N LEU A 41 -16.77 -3.61 -22.08
CA LEU A 41 -17.28 -2.29 -21.71
C LEU A 41 -16.86 -1.23 -22.73
N LEU A 42 -15.61 -1.25 -23.17
CA LEU A 42 -15.05 -0.27 -24.11
C LEU A 42 -15.80 -0.28 -25.45
N LYS A 43 -15.99 -1.47 -26.03
CA LYS A 43 -16.73 -1.64 -27.30
C LYS A 43 -18.15 -1.11 -27.25
N ARG A 44 -18.76 -1.15 -26.08
CA ARG A 44 -20.13 -0.69 -25.86
C ARG A 44 -20.21 0.79 -25.47
N GLY A 45 -19.07 1.49 -25.38
CA GLY A 45 -19.00 2.87 -24.91
C GLY A 45 -19.45 3.03 -23.45
N ARG A 46 -19.18 2.03 -22.62
CA ARG A 46 -19.67 1.92 -21.24
C ARG A 46 -18.56 2.09 -20.21
N SER A 47 -18.95 2.51 -19.01
CA SER A 47 -18.08 2.60 -17.82
C SER A 47 -18.59 1.68 -16.70
N PHE A 48 -17.89 1.67 -15.57
CA PHE A 48 -18.29 0.98 -14.34
C PHE A 48 -18.18 1.92 -13.13
N PRO A 49 -19.07 1.79 -12.12
CA PRO A 49 -18.99 2.57 -10.90
C PRO A 49 -17.84 2.08 -10.02
N PHE A 50 -17.16 2.95 -9.29
CA PHE A 50 -16.28 2.50 -8.22
C PHE A 50 -16.16 3.54 -7.10
N LEU A 51 -15.87 3.05 -5.90
CA LEU A 51 -15.49 3.86 -4.75
C LEU A 51 -13.99 3.72 -4.52
N ILE A 52 -13.33 4.84 -4.20
CA ILE A 52 -11.92 4.84 -3.83
C ILE A 52 -11.68 5.61 -2.53
N TYR A 53 -10.95 4.97 -1.62
CA TYR A 53 -10.39 5.55 -0.41
C TYR A 53 -8.85 5.52 -0.48
N ALA A 54 -8.29 6.64 -0.92
CA ALA A 54 -6.85 6.87 -1.06
C ALA A 54 -6.23 7.43 0.24
N GLY A 55 -6.55 6.83 1.39
CA GLY A 55 -6.04 7.22 2.71
C GLY A 55 -5.29 6.11 3.43
N ASP A 56 -4.49 6.50 4.42
CA ASP A 56 -3.48 5.64 5.06
C ASP A 56 -4.05 4.70 6.14
N HIS A 57 -5.26 4.97 6.64
CA HIS A 57 -5.81 4.26 7.79
C HIS A 57 -7.33 4.11 7.68
N LYS A 58 -7.90 3.13 8.40
CA LYS A 58 -9.36 2.92 8.53
C LYS A 58 -10.11 2.59 7.23
N SER A 59 -9.44 2.22 6.13
CA SER A 59 -10.08 1.77 4.89
C SER A 59 -11.22 0.76 5.15
N CYS A 60 -10.95 -0.25 5.98
CA CYS A 60 -11.94 -1.26 6.35
C CYS A 60 -13.14 -0.72 7.14
N GLY A 61 -12.99 0.40 7.84
CA GLY A 61 -14.10 1.06 8.55
C GLY A 61 -14.98 1.94 7.64
N TYR A 62 -14.63 2.11 6.37
CA TYR A 62 -15.40 2.91 5.41
C TYR A 62 -16.30 2.09 4.50
N HIS A 63 -15.96 0.82 4.29
CA HIS A 63 -16.75 -0.05 3.44
C HIS A 63 -17.51 -1.15 4.18
N ASN A 64 -17.11 -1.49 5.41
CA ASN A 64 -17.85 -2.40 6.26
C ASN A 64 -18.91 -1.62 7.05
N TYR A 65 -20.12 -2.14 7.09
CA TYR A 65 -21.22 -1.62 7.87
C TYR A 65 -22.08 -2.77 8.41
N LYS A 66 -22.95 -2.46 9.37
CA LYS A 66 -24.01 -3.38 9.76
C LYS A 66 -25.32 -2.90 9.18
N ASP A 67 -26.09 -3.81 8.59
CA ASP A 67 -27.45 -3.49 8.15
C ASP A 67 -28.42 -3.40 9.33
N GLU A 68 -29.69 -3.12 9.04
CA GLU A 68 -30.77 -3.01 10.01
C GLU A 68 -30.98 -4.29 10.85
N ASN A 69 -30.53 -5.44 10.34
CA ASN A 69 -30.61 -6.73 11.02
C ASN A 69 -29.31 -7.08 11.76
N ASN A 70 -28.40 -6.11 11.94
CA ASN A 70 -27.11 -6.27 12.60
C ASN A 70 -26.16 -7.27 11.88
N VAL A 71 -26.42 -7.56 10.60
CA VAL A 71 -25.57 -8.41 9.75
C VAL A 71 -24.44 -7.58 9.18
N SER A 72 -23.22 -8.13 9.18
CA SER A 72 -22.05 -7.42 8.64
C SER A 72 -22.08 -7.45 7.12
N GLN A 73 -22.13 -6.27 6.52
CA GLN A 73 -22.10 -6.02 5.09
C GLN A 73 -20.80 -5.30 4.70
N SER A 74 -20.41 -5.40 3.43
CA SER A 74 -19.22 -4.72 2.91
C SER A 74 -19.41 -4.26 1.47
N ILE A 75 -19.08 -3.00 1.18
CA ILE A 75 -19.11 -2.44 -0.18
C ILE A 75 -17.72 -2.60 -0.82
N PRO A 76 -17.62 -2.87 -2.12
CA PRO A 76 -16.33 -2.82 -2.81
C PRO A 76 -15.67 -1.45 -2.71
N LEU A 77 -14.40 -1.43 -2.28
CA LEU A 77 -13.65 -0.20 -2.08
C LEU A 77 -12.20 -0.33 -2.58
N PHE A 78 -11.81 0.53 -3.52
CA PHE A 78 -10.41 0.65 -3.92
C PHE A 78 -9.64 1.35 -2.81
N THR A 79 -8.58 0.74 -2.31
CA THR A 79 -7.83 1.30 -1.19
C THR A 79 -6.37 0.89 -1.20
N PHE A 80 -5.51 1.65 -0.55
CA PHE A 80 -4.08 1.35 -0.52
C PHE A 80 -3.72 0.18 0.40
N GLY A 81 -4.54 -0.08 1.43
CA GLY A 81 -4.29 -1.18 2.38
C GLY A 81 -5.58 -1.85 2.78
N VAL A 82 -5.58 -3.17 2.68
CA VAL A 82 -6.67 -4.04 3.09
C VAL A 82 -6.13 -4.87 4.24
N LYS A 83 -6.90 -5.04 5.32
CA LYS A 83 -6.47 -5.93 6.39
C LYS A 83 -6.45 -7.37 5.88
N ALA A 84 -5.58 -8.21 6.42
CA ALA A 84 -5.62 -9.65 6.18
C ALA A 84 -7.04 -10.20 6.39
N LYS A 85 -7.43 -11.23 5.63
CA LYS A 85 -8.81 -11.77 5.61
C LYS A 85 -9.34 -12.11 7.01
N THR A 86 -8.46 -12.60 7.88
CA THR A 86 -8.71 -12.93 9.29
C THR A 86 -9.18 -11.73 10.14
N LEU A 87 -8.97 -10.50 9.66
CA LEU A 87 -9.30 -9.25 10.36
C LEU A 87 -10.52 -8.52 9.76
N GLY A 88 -11.31 -9.19 8.91
CA GLY A 88 -12.68 -8.74 8.56
C GLY A 88 -12.81 -7.72 7.43
N CYS A 89 -11.83 -7.58 6.53
CA CYS A 89 -11.83 -6.56 5.45
C CYS A 89 -12.07 -7.20 4.08
N TRP A 90 -13.29 -7.69 3.85
CA TRP A 90 -13.57 -8.69 2.81
C TRP A 90 -13.73 -8.15 1.39
N ASN A 91 -14.22 -6.91 1.22
CA ASN A 91 -14.46 -6.31 -0.12
C ASN A 91 -13.52 -5.13 -0.41
N GLY A 92 -12.26 -5.25 -0.01
CA GLY A 92 -11.21 -4.27 -0.32
C GLY A 92 -10.48 -4.67 -1.59
N PHE A 93 -10.35 -3.76 -2.55
CA PHE A 93 -9.54 -3.93 -3.75
C PHE A 93 -8.24 -3.14 -3.57
N PRO A 94 -7.15 -3.81 -3.19
CA PRO A 94 -5.92 -3.12 -2.86
C PRO A 94 -5.27 -2.59 -4.15
N ILE A 95 -4.83 -1.32 -4.13
CA ILE A 95 -4.19 -0.63 -5.26
C ILE A 95 -2.83 -0.05 -4.85
N ALA A 96 -2.02 0.34 -5.84
CA ALA A 96 -0.74 0.98 -5.60
C ALA A 96 -0.87 2.24 -4.71
N SER A 97 -0.06 2.29 -3.65
CA SER A 97 -0.07 3.39 -2.69
C SER A 97 0.50 4.69 -3.27
N TYR A 98 0.15 5.83 -2.66
CA TYR A 98 0.72 7.13 -3.03
C TYR A 98 2.25 7.15 -3.04
N LYS A 99 2.88 6.39 -2.12
CA LYS A 99 4.33 6.31 -1.99
C LYS A 99 4.94 5.45 -3.10
N MET A 100 4.31 4.32 -3.45
CA MET A 100 4.71 3.54 -4.62
C MET A 100 4.61 4.35 -5.91
N ILE A 101 3.50 5.07 -6.10
CA ILE A 101 3.30 5.96 -7.24
C ILE A 101 4.42 7.00 -7.32
N ARG A 102 4.68 7.70 -6.20
CA ARG A 102 5.73 8.72 -6.14
C ARG A 102 7.12 8.16 -6.40
N ASP A 103 7.42 6.99 -5.85
CA ASP A 103 8.77 6.40 -5.90
C ASP A 103 8.98 5.54 -7.16
N SER A 104 7.93 5.31 -7.96
CA SER A 104 8.02 4.57 -9.22
C SER A 104 8.93 5.27 -10.22
N LYS A 105 9.72 4.48 -10.94
CA LYS A 105 10.58 4.97 -12.01
C LYS A 105 9.83 5.12 -13.31
N ARG A 106 10.36 5.96 -14.21
CA ARG A 106 9.76 6.13 -15.53
C ARG A 106 10.00 4.88 -16.38
N THR A 107 11.20 4.31 -16.27
CA THR A 107 11.66 3.16 -17.05
C THR A 107 12.38 2.13 -16.18
N MET A 108 12.60 0.94 -16.74
CA MET A 108 13.40 -0.11 -16.11
C MET A 108 14.89 0.29 -16.05
N GLN A 109 15.38 1.03 -17.04
CA GLN A 109 16.76 1.50 -17.11
C GLN A 109 17.11 2.51 -16.01
N ASP A 110 16.13 3.30 -15.54
CA ASP A 110 16.31 4.17 -14.39
C ASP A 110 16.63 3.37 -13.11
N TRP A 111 16.11 2.14 -13.00
CA TRP A 111 16.46 1.23 -11.90
C TRP A 111 17.87 0.67 -12.06
N ASP A 112 18.25 0.27 -13.28
CA ASP A 112 19.58 -0.26 -13.56
C ASP A 112 20.67 0.74 -13.12
N LYS A 113 20.51 2.02 -13.50
CA LYS A 113 21.41 3.10 -13.04
C LYS A 113 21.40 3.27 -11.52
N GLN A 114 20.22 3.25 -10.89
CA GLN A 114 20.13 3.42 -9.45
C GLN A 114 20.77 2.26 -8.68
N PHE A 115 20.65 1.02 -9.16
CA PHE A 115 21.28 -0.14 -8.53
C PHE A 115 22.79 -0.08 -8.65
N GLU A 116 23.33 0.33 -9.79
CA GLU A 116 24.76 0.58 -9.97
C GLU A 116 25.28 1.64 -8.98
N GLU A 117 24.58 2.77 -8.85
CA GLU A 117 24.92 3.81 -7.86
C GLU A 117 24.90 3.27 -6.41
N MET A 118 23.90 2.44 -6.08
CA MET A 118 23.78 1.81 -4.76
C MET A 118 24.88 0.80 -4.49
N ASP A 119 25.29 0.03 -5.48
CA ASP A 119 26.32 -1.01 -5.35
C ASP A 119 27.70 -0.40 -5.15
N ASN A 120 27.98 0.70 -5.87
CA ASN A 120 29.21 1.47 -5.69
C ASN A 120 29.27 2.17 -4.32
N ARG A 121 28.14 2.68 -3.82
CA ARG A 121 28.09 3.41 -2.54
C ARG A 121 28.04 2.49 -1.32
N TYR A 122 27.35 1.36 -1.40
CA TYR A 122 27.06 0.49 -0.26
C TYR A 122 27.58 -0.94 -0.50
N LEU A 123 28.89 -1.06 -0.66
CA LEU A 123 29.60 -2.33 -0.87
C LEU A 123 29.21 -3.35 0.20
N TRP A 124 28.79 -4.56 -0.23
CA TRP A 124 28.28 -5.62 0.65
C TRP A 124 29.21 -5.94 1.83
N HIS A 125 30.50 -6.11 1.55
CA HIS A 125 31.52 -6.44 2.55
C HIS A 125 31.83 -5.30 3.55
N LYS A 126 31.34 -4.08 3.30
CA LYS A 126 31.49 -2.92 4.21
C LYS A 126 30.22 -2.63 5.02
N LYS A 127 29.15 -3.40 4.83
CA LYS A 127 27.89 -3.19 5.55
C LYS A 127 28.06 -3.55 7.04
N LEU A 128 27.38 -2.80 7.89
CA LEU A 128 27.21 -3.13 9.30
C LEU A 128 26.39 -4.42 9.39
N LEU A 129 26.93 -5.42 10.08
CA LEU A 129 26.28 -6.72 10.32
C LEU A 129 25.20 -6.59 11.41
N LYS A 130 24.26 -5.67 11.20
CA LYS A 130 23.16 -5.38 12.11
C LYS A 130 21.84 -5.27 11.35
N LEU A 131 20.75 -5.61 12.02
CA LEU A 131 19.39 -5.28 11.61
C LEU A 131 19.06 -3.85 12.03
N ALA A 132 18.61 -3.03 11.08
CA ALA A 132 18.22 -1.66 11.35
C ALA A 132 16.71 -1.41 11.26
N TRP A 133 16.23 -0.50 12.11
CA TRP A 133 14.88 0.07 12.02
C TRP A 133 14.83 1.50 12.57
N ARG A 134 14.11 2.39 11.87
CA ARG A 134 13.69 3.71 12.36
C ARG A 134 12.25 3.98 11.96
N GLY A 135 11.39 4.23 12.95
CA GLY A 135 9.99 4.56 12.70
C GLY A 135 9.33 5.27 13.87
N SER A 136 8.09 5.72 13.66
CA SER A 136 7.29 6.35 14.70
C SER A 136 6.39 5.33 15.38
N LEU A 137 5.96 5.61 16.61
CA LEU A 137 4.91 4.84 17.28
C LEU A 137 3.56 5.16 16.61
N THR A 138 3.23 4.44 15.54
CA THR A 138 2.01 4.65 14.74
C THR A 138 1.21 3.36 14.56
N ASP A 139 1.43 2.34 15.37
CA ASP A 139 0.83 1.00 15.24
C ASP A 139 -0.11 0.63 16.38
N ARG A 140 -0.69 1.62 17.08
CA ARG A 140 -1.60 1.39 18.21
C ARG A 140 -2.85 0.59 17.86
N SER A 141 -3.31 0.67 16.60
CA SER A 141 -4.38 -0.22 16.11
C SER A 141 -4.07 -1.70 16.29
N ALA A 142 -2.78 -2.09 16.34
CA ALA A 142 -2.34 -3.46 16.56
C ALA A 142 -2.83 -4.03 17.89
N LEU A 143 -3.00 -3.20 18.92
CA LEU A 143 -3.49 -3.67 20.21
C LEU A 143 -4.88 -4.29 20.08
N ARG A 144 -5.79 -3.57 19.42
CA ARG A 144 -7.13 -4.09 19.13
C ARG A 144 -7.09 -5.20 18.09
N ASP A 145 -6.36 -4.99 16.99
CA ASP A 145 -6.35 -5.94 15.87
C ASP A 145 -5.73 -7.31 16.26
N LEU A 146 -4.84 -7.35 17.27
CA LEU A 146 -4.21 -8.57 17.78
C LEU A 146 -4.73 -8.99 19.17
N GLY A 147 -5.75 -8.32 19.71
CA GLY A 147 -6.29 -8.63 21.05
C GLY A 147 -5.30 -8.46 22.21
N ARG A 148 -4.30 -7.58 22.08
CA ARG A 148 -3.27 -7.35 23.10
C ARG A 148 -3.77 -6.41 24.20
N VAL A 149 -3.74 -6.89 25.43
CA VAL A 149 -4.14 -6.14 26.64
C VAL A 149 -2.95 -5.56 27.42
N ASP A 150 -1.73 -6.01 27.11
CA ASP A 150 -0.48 -5.54 27.74
C ASP A 150 -0.07 -4.11 27.34
N GLY A 151 -0.76 -3.52 26.35
CA GLY A 151 -0.46 -2.18 25.84
C GLY A 151 0.79 -2.11 24.97
N VAL A 152 1.46 -3.24 24.69
CA VAL A 152 2.71 -3.32 23.94
C VAL A 152 2.42 -3.57 22.46
N THR A 153 2.79 -2.61 21.61
CA THR A 153 2.63 -2.76 20.16
C THR A 153 3.78 -3.56 19.54
N PRO A 154 3.63 -4.11 18.32
CA PRO A 154 4.72 -4.78 17.61
C PRO A 154 5.98 -3.91 17.47
N ARG A 155 5.86 -2.60 17.22
CA ARG A 155 7.01 -1.68 17.14
C ARG A 155 7.69 -1.46 18.49
N MET A 156 6.91 -1.36 19.57
CA MET A 156 7.45 -1.30 20.93
C MET A 156 8.23 -2.59 21.24
N LYS A 157 7.64 -3.75 20.93
CA LYS A 157 8.29 -5.06 21.11
C LYS A 157 9.61 -5.15 20.34
N LEU A 158 9.64 -4.74 19.07
CA LEU A 158 10.89 -4.72 18.27
C LEU A 158 11.99 -3.88 18.95
N VAL A 159 11.64 -2.66 19.39
CA VAL A 159 12.61 -1.76 20.02
C VAL A 159 13.07 -2.31 21.37
N SER A 160 12.17 -2.89 22.15
CA SER A 160 12.50 -3.53 23.43
C SER A 160 13.44 -4.72 23.23
N LEU A 161 13.09 -5.67 22.36
CA LEU A 161 13.93 -6.84 22.05
C LEU A 161 15.35 -6.44 21.63
N GLY A 162 15.48 -5.49 20.70
CA GLY A 162 16.79 -5.11 20.17
C GLY A 162 17.69 -4.35 21.15
N ASN A 163 17.13 -3.67 22.16
CA ASN A 163 17.90 -2.86 23.11
C ASN A 163 17.98 -3.47 24.52
N HIS A 164 17.22 -4.53 24.82
CA HIS A 164 17.29 -5.28 26.07
C HIS A 164 17.68 -6.74 25.83
N ASP A 165 16.73 -7.57 25.40
CA ASP A 165 16.88 -9.03 25.31
C ASP A 165 18.03 -9.46 24.38
N TYR A 166 18.23 -8.73 23.28
CA TYR A 166 19.26 -9.03 22.28
C TYR A 166 20.42 -8.03 22.29
N ASN A 167 20.51 -7.16 23.29
CA ASN A 167 21.54 -6.11 23.33
C ASN A 167 22.97 -6.69 23.33
N ASN A 168 23.20 -7.77 24.08
CA ASN A 168 24.52 -8.42 24.18
C ASN A 168 25.00 -9.00 22.84
N THR A 169 24.10 -9.25 21.88
CA THR A 169 24.48 -9.73 20.54
C THR A 169 25.09 -8.63 19.69
N GLN A 170 24.81 -7.36 20.00
CA GLN A 170 25.17 -6.20 19.20
C GLN A 170 24.66 -6.21 17.75
N LEU A 171 23.73 -7.12 17.41
CA LEU A 171 23.18 -7.32 16.06
C LEU A 171 22.02 -6.36 15.72
N PHE A 172 21.55 -5.55 16.67
CA PHE A 172 20.37 -4.71 16.48
C PHE A 172 20.71 -3.23 16.58
N ASP A 173 20.29 -2.49 15.56
CA ASP A 173 20.23 -1.04 15.61
C ASP A 173 18.81 -0.56 15.31
N VAL A 174 17.93 -0.73 16.29
CA VAL A 174 16.50 -0.40 16.20
C VAL A 174 16.13 0.68 17.20
N GLY A 175 15.27 1.62 16.81
CA GLY A 175 14.79 2.66 17.71
C GLY A 175 13.72 3.56 17.08
N PHE A 176 12.98 4.27 17.93
CA PHE A 176 12.00 5.22 17.45
C PHE A 176 12.68 6.46 16.86
N ALA A 177 12.14 6.99 15.77
CA ALA A 177 12.68 8.16 15.09
C ALA A 177 12.46 9.46 15.89
N SER A 178 11.38 9.53 16.68
CA SER A 178 11.07 10.65 17.58
C SER A 178 10.05 10.24 18.65
N THR A 179 9.90 11.06 19.67
CA THR A 179 8.90 10.90 20.76
C THR A 179 7.54 11.53 20.44
N HIS A 180 7.30 12.02 19.21
CA HIS A 180 6.10 12.82 18.87
C HIS A 180 4.76 12.13 19.24
N ASN A 181 4.72 10.81 19.18
CA ASN A 181 3.51 10.03 19.51
C ASN A 181 3.55 9.39 20.90
N PHE A 182 4.57 9.62 21.72
CA PHE A 182 4.74 8.92 22.99
C PHE A 182 3.73 9.42 24.03
N ALA A 183 3.68 10.74 24.25
CA ALA A 183 2.75 11.35 25.20
C ALA A 183 1.29 11.05 24.87
N LYS A 184 0.90 11.13 23.59
CA LYS A 184 -0.45 10.79 23.12
C LYS A 184 -0.86 9.33 23.37
N ASN A 185 0.11 8.45 23.66
CA ASN A 185 -0.10 7.02 23.83
C ASN A 185 0.37 6.51 25.20
N ASN A 186 0.65 7.41 26.15
CA ASN A 186 1.13 7.09 27.50
C ASN A 186 2.38 6.18 27.49
N VAL A 187 3.32 6.43 26.56
CA VAL A 187 4.58 5.70 26.48
C VAL A 187 5.71 6.60 27.02
N SER A 188 6.54 6.07 27.92
CA SER A 188 7.71 6.78 28.44
C SER A 188 8.88 6.71 27.46
N SER A 189 9.63 7.80 27.32
CA SER A 189 10.88 7.83 26.56
C SER A 189 12.05 7.13 27.27
N LEU A 190 11.92 6.85 28.58
CA LEU A 190 12.91 6.09 29.34
C LEU A 190 12.90 4.61 28.95
N ASP A 191 11.71 4.08 28.62
CA ASP A 191 11.52 2.66 28.31
C ASP A 191 11.88 2.30 26.86
N TYR A 192 11.89 3.30 25.97
CA TYR A 192 12.08 3.09 24.53
C TYR A 192 13.06 4.12 23.94
N PRO A 193 14.28 3.71 23.55
CA PRO A 193 15.26 4.63 23.02
C PRO A 193 14.81 5.26 21.71
N THR A 194 15.10 6.55 21.58
CA THR A 194 15.04 7.25 20.29
C THR A 194 16.42 7.25 19.64
N LYS A 195 16.46 6.97 18.34
CA LYS A 195 17.71 6.90 17.56
C LYS A 195 17.73 7.83 16.35
N GLY A 196 16.78 8.78 16.30
CA GLY A 196 16.60 9.73 15.20
C GLY A 196 16.23 9.07 13.86
N PRO A 197 15.76 9.83 12.86
CA PRO A 197 15.57 9.28 11.52
C PRO A 197 16.92 9.10 10.81
N ILE A 198 17.03 8.07 9.97
CA ILE A 198 18.14 7.93 9.01
C ILE A 198 17.69 8.58 7.69
N ILE A 199 18.32 9.70 7.33
CA ILE A 199 17.95 10.54 6.19
C ILE A 199 19.19 10.81 5.33
N PRO A 200 19.13 10.61 4.00
CA PRO A 200 18.00 10.06 3.25
C PRO A 200 17.74 8.59 3.59
N PHE A 201 16.53 8.08 3.33
CA PHE A 201 16.18 6.68 3.64
C PHE A 201 17.16 5.66 3.03
N ALA A 202 17.76 6.01 1.88
CA ALA A 202 18.79 5.20 1.23
C ALA A 202 20.02 4.90 2.10
N GLU A 203 20.31 5.73 3.12
CA GLU A 203 21.42 5.51 4.07
C GLU A 203 21.23 4.26 4.94
N MET A 204 20.01 3.71 5.04
CA MET A 204 19.76 2.41 5.66
C MET A 204 20.53 1.27 4.96
N GLN A 205 21.00 1.48 3.73
CA GLN A 205 21.80 0.49 2.99
C GLN A 205 23.19 0.24 3.58
N ARG A 206 23.63 1.05 4.55
CA ARG A 206 24.84 0.74 5.32
C ARG A 206 24.67 -0.51 6.20
N TYR A 207 23.44 -0.95 6.45
CA TYR A 207 23.15 -2.14 7.25
C TYR A 207 22.91 -3.36 6.34
N ILE A 208 23.29 -4.55 6.81
CA ILE A 208 23.08 -5.79 6.07
C ILE A 208 21.58 -6.11 5.92
N ALA A 209 20.79 -5.74 6.94
CA ALA A 209 19.38 -6.05 7.02
C ALA A 209 18.55 -4.85 7.51
N ILE A 210 17.33 -4.72 6.99
CA ILE A 210 16.36 -3.69 7.39
C ILE A 210 15.03 -4.38 7.62
N ILE A 211 14.39 -4.16 8.77
CA ILE A 211 13.07 -4.73 9.08
C ILE A 211 11.94 -3.78 8.76
N ASP A 212 10.84 -4.30 8.22
CA ASP A 212 9.59 -3.60 8.00
C ASP A 212 8.50 -4.11 8.95
N ILE A 213 7.69 -3.20 9.48
CA ILE A 213 6.62 -3.49 10.43
C ILE A 213 5.46 -2.51 10.25
N ASP A 214 4.25 -3.04 10.17
CA ASP A 214 3.04 -2.27 9.90
C ASP A 214 2.81 -1.16 10.93
N GLY A 215 2.12 -0.11 10.49
CA GLY A 215 1.65 1.00 11.32
C GLY A 215 0.19 0.82 11.67
N ASN A 216 -0.60 1.88 11.57
CA ASN A 216 -2.05 1.81 11.66
C ASN A 216 -2.72 1.31 10.38
N GLY A 217 -1.92 1.18 9.33
CA GLY A 217 -2.19 0.48 8.09
C GLY A 217 -0.92 -0.22 7.62
N TRP A 218 -0.85 -0.57 6.34
CA TRP A 218 0.35 -1.12 5.72
C TRP A 218 1.52 -0.15 5.85
N SER A 219 2.74 -0.69 5.90
CA SER A 219 3.94 0.14 5.85
C SER A 219 4.22 0.62 4.42
N SER A 220 3.91 1.88 4.14
CA SER A 220 4.19 2.51 2.84
C SER A 220 5.68 2.56 2.46
N ARG A 221 6.58 2.15 3.37
CA ARG A 221 8.02 2.06 3.14
C ARG A 221 8.44 0.73 2.51
N PHE A 222 7.71 -0.36 2.76
CA PHE A 222 8.12 -1.70 2.34
C PHE A 222 8.47 -1.81 0.84
N PRO A 223 7.71 -1.22 -0.10
CA PRO A 223 8.04 -1.29 -1.52
C PRO A 223 9.38 -0.64 -1.85
N THR A 224 9.66 0.53 -1.26
CA THR A 224 10.95 1.21 -1.42
C THR A 224 12.10 0.43 -0.76
N GLN A 225 11.81 -0.23 0.37
CA GLN A 225 12.80 -1.01 1.13
C GLN A 225 13.28 -2.24 0.35
N LEU A 226 12.37 -2.92 -0.35
CA LEU A 226 12.71 -4.05 -1.25
C LEU A 226 13.72 -3.66 -2.34
N CYS A 227 13.72 -2.39 -2.76
CA CYS A 227 14.61 -1.89 -3.81
C CYS A 227 15.99 -1.47 -3.30
N LEU A 228 16.27 -1.59 -2.00
CA LEU A 228 17.55 -1.23 -1.40
C LEU A 228 18.55 -2.38 -1.50
N ASN A 229 19.84 -2.05 -1.42
CA ASN A 229 20.94 -3.01 -1.31
C ASN A 229 21.07 -3.63 0.09
N SER A 230 19.96 -4.04 0.72
CA SER A 230 19.96 -4.66 2.05
C SER A 230 18.87 -5.71 2.11
N VAL A 231 19.07 -6.76 2.89
CA VAL A 231 18.05 -7.80 3.05
C VAL A 231 16.85 -7.20 3.77
N SER A 232 15.70 -7.23 3.11
CA SER A 232 14.45 -6.84 3.72
C SER A 232 13.93 -7.97 4.60
N LEU A 233 13.69 -7.68 5.87
CA LEU A 233 12.90 -8.51 6.77
C LEU A 233 11.50 -7.89 6.85
N LYS A 234 10.44 -8.69 6.85
CA LYS A 234 9.07 -8.19 7.03
C LYS A 234 8.36 -8.99 8.09
N VAL A 235 7.93 -8.29 9.15
CA VAL A 235 7.02 -8.85 10.14
C VAL A 235 5.70 -9.17 9.44
N GLU A 236 5.16 -10.35 9.70
CA GLU A 236 3.90 -10.84 9.15
C GLU A 236 2.85 -9.70 9.12
N PRO A 237 2.44 -9.27 7.92
CA PRO A 237 1.67 -8.05 7.77
C PRO A 237 0.23 -8.24 8.24
N ARG A 238 -0.26 -7.30 9.05
CA ARG A 238 -1.71 -7.15 9.31
C ARG A 238 -2.41 -6.54 8.10
N TYR A 239 -1.68 -5.75 7.32
CA TYR A 239 -2.14 -5.08 6.12
C TYR A 239 -1.20 -5.44 4.96
N PRO A 240 -1.37 -6.61 4.33
CA PRO A 240 -0.53 -6.98 3.20
C PRO A 240 -0.63 -5.94 2.07
N ASP A 241 0.51 -5.57 1.50
CA ASP A 241 0.55 -4.77 0.27
C ASP A 241 -0.06 -5.58 -0.90
N TYR A 242 -0.68 -4.88 -1.85
CA TYR A 242 -1.42 -5.53 -2.96
C TYR A 242 -0.59 -6.49 -3.81
N PHE A 243 0.73 -6.30 -3.86
CA PHE A 243 1.66 -7.09 -4.67
C PHE A 243 2.26 -8.28 -3.90
N VAL A 244 2.08 -8.36 -2.58
CA VAL A 244 2.57 -9.48 -1.76
C VAL A 244 1.73 -10.72 -2.09
N GLU A 245 2.38 -11.88 -2.15
CA GLU A 245 1.89 -13.17 -2.66
C GLU A 245 1.59 -13.24 -4.17
N LEU A 246 1.36 -12.10 -4.83
CA LEU A 246 1.15 -12.04 -6.29
C LEU A 246 2.45 -11.88 -7.08
N GLN A 247 3.28 -10.91 -6.67
CA GLN A 247 4.52 -10.53 -7.34
C GLN A 247 5.73 -10.75 -6.43
N VAL A 248 5.58 -10.48 -5.13
CA VAL A 248 6.64 -10.59 -4.11
C VAL A 248 6.29 -11.70 -3.13
N LYS A 249 7.24 -12.62 -2.91
CA LYS A 249 7.07 -13.84 -2.10
C LYS A 249 8.04 -13.91 -0.92
N PRO A 250 7.59 -14.38 0.26
CA PRO A 250 8.46 -14.64 1.41
C PRO A 250 9.52 -15.69 1.07
N GLY A 251 10.73 -15.54 1.60
CA GLY A 251 11.88 -16.41 1.34
C GLY A 251 12.54 -16.22 -0.03
N VAL A 252 11.85 -15.58 -0.99
CA VAL A 252 12.38 -15.29 -2.33
C VAL A 252 12.87 -13.85 -2.45
N HIS A 253 12.07 -12.89 -1.98
CA HIS A 253 12.35 -11.44 -2.14
C HIS A 253 12.59 -10.73 -0.80
N TYR A 254 12.16 -11.34 0.30
CA TYR A 254 12.37 -10.83 1.65
C TYR A 254 12.33 -12.00 2.65
N ILE A 255 12.86 -11.79 3.85
CA ILE A 255 12.80 -12.75 4.94
C ILE A 255 11.54 -12.49 5.80
N PRO A 256 10.58 -13.43 5.89
CA PRO A 256 9.43 -13.27 6.77
C PRO A 256 9.87 -13.40 8.24
N ILE A 257 9.23 -12.61 9.10
CA ILE A 257 9.36 -12.67 10.56
C ILE A 257 7.97 -12.90 11.14
N LYS A 258 7.84 -13.78 12.13
CA LYS A 258 6.56 -14.07 12.78
C LYS A 258 5.93 -12.82 13.38
N ALA A 259 4.61 -12.76 13.42
CA ALA A 259 3.86 -11.63 13.98
C ALA A 259 4.24 -11.30 15.45
N ASP A 260 4.74 -12.28 16.20
CA ASP A 260 5.17 -12.13 17.58
C ASP A 260 6.67 -11.83 17.75
N LEU A 261 7.43 -11.73 16.66
CA LEU A 261 8.88 -11.50 16.62
C LEU A 261 9.73 -12.62 17.27
N SER A 262 9.17 -13.80 17.50
CA SER A 262 9.87 -14.90 18.19
C SER A 262 11.08 -15.45 17.41
N ASP A 263 11.09 -15.32 16.09
CA ASP A 263 12.17 -15.75 15.20
C ASP A 263 13.11 -14.60 14.77
N LEU A 264 12.97 -13.40 15.36
CA LEU A 264 13.71 -12.21 14.95
C LEU A 264 15.24 -12.39 15.04
N LEU A 265 15.73 -12.93 16.16
CA LEU A 265 17.17 -13.15 16.36
C LEU A 265 17.71 -14.22 15.41
N GLU A 266 17.02 -15.36 15.31
CA GLU A 266 17.39 -16.47 14.42
C GLU A 266 17.51 -15.99 12.97
N LYS A 267 16.49 -15.30 12.45
CA LYS A 267 16.49 -14.80 11.07
C LYS A 267 17.53 -13.71 10.83
N THR A 268 17.77 -12.84 11.81
CA THR A 268 18.83 -11.82 11.72
C THR A 268 20.21 -12.48 11.61
N LEU A 269 20.48 -13.50 12.45
CA LEU A 269 21.73 -14.24 12.40
C LEU A 269 21.87 -15.03 11.10
N TRP A 270 20.79 -15.65 10.63
CA TRP A 270 20.77 -16.38 9.36
C TRP A 270 21.20 -15.48 8.20
N VAL A 271 20.68 -14.25 8.12
CA VAL A 271 21.05 -13.28 7.07
C VAL A 271 22.55 -13.00 7.05
N ILE A 272 23.16 -12.85 8.23
CA ILE A 272 24.59 -12.56 8.37
C ILE A 272 25.45 -13.76 7.99
N LEU A 273 25.04 -14.96 8.40
CA LEU A 273 25.81 -16.20 8.19
C LEU A 273 25.65 -16.79 6.78
N HIS A 274 24.65 -16.36 6.02
CA HIS A 274 24.35 -16.86 4.66
C HIS A 274 24.43 -15.72 3.63
N PRO A 275 25.62 -15.12 3.40
CA PRO A 275 25.74 -13.92 2.57
C PRO A 275 25.34 -14.16 1.11
N LYS A 276 25.60 -15.35 0.54
CA LYS A 276 25.25 -15.66 -0.85
C LYS A 276 23.74 -15.70 -1.06
N GLU A 277 23.04 -16.40 -0.18
CA GLU A 277 21.59 -16.51 -0.15
C GLU A 277 20.93 -15.16 0.12
N SER A 278 21.48 -14.39 1.06
CA SER A 278 21.07 -13.01 1.34
C SER A 278 21.19 -12.10 0.14
N GLN A 279 22.31 -12.17 -0.60
CA GLN A 279 22.50 -11.41 -1.84
C GLN A 279 21.54 -11.85 -2.93
N GLN A 280 21.23 -13.15 -3.03
CA GLN A 280 20.24 -13.66 -3.98
C GLN A 280 18.83 -13.12 -3.68
N ILE A 281 18.44 -13.04 -2.41
CA ILE A 281 17.16 -12.44 -1.99
C ILE A 281 17.09 -10.96 -2.40
N VAL A 282 18.17 -10.20 -2.18
CA VAL A 282 18.27 -8.79 -2.62
C VAL A 282 18.19 -8.68 -4.15
N ALA A 283 18.87 -9.56 -4.88
CA ALA A 283 18.83 -9.59 -6.34
C ALA A 283 17.41 -9.87 -6.88
N ASN A 284 16.69 -10.82 -6.27
CA ASN A 284 15.29 -11.11 -6.62
C ASN A 284 14.39 -9.90 -6.34
N ALA A 285 14.53 -9.26 -5.18
CA ALA A 285 13.76 -8.06 -4.82
C ALA A 285 14.03 -6.89 -5.79
N ARG A 286 15.29 -6.68 -6.18
CA ARG A 286 15.68 -5.66 -7.16
C ARG A 286 15.16 -5.95 -8.56
N LYS A 287 15.15 -7.22 -8.99
CA LYS A 287 14.50 -7.63 -10.23
C LYS A 287 13.01 -7.26 -10.20
N TRP A 288 12.31 -7.56 -9.11
CA TRP A 288 10.93 -7.13 -8.93
C TRP A 288 10.79 -5.60 -9.02
N CYS A 289 11.65 -4.83 -8.35
CA CYS A 289 11.61 -3.36 -8.45
C CYS A 289 11.80 -2.86 -9.88
N ARG A 290 12.77 -3.43 -10.61
CA ARG A 290 13.05 -3.11 -12.00
C ARG A 290 11.83 -3.34 -12.90
N GLU A 291 11.06 -4.39 -12.64
CA GLU A 291 9.91 -4.80 -13.44
C GLU A 291 8.60 -4.11 -13.01
N HIS A 292 8.37 -3.96 -11.71
CA HIS A 292 7.07 -3.58 -11.14
C HIS A 292 7.03 -2.21 -10.48
N MET A 293 8.15 -1.68 -9.97
CA MET A 293 8.22 -0.31 -9.43
C MET A 293 8.46 0.71 -10.56
N VAL A 294 7.74 0.56 -11.66
CA VAL A 294 7.80 1.37 -12.87
C VAL A 294 6.40 1.91 -13.19
N TRP A 295 6.31 3.18 -13.60
CA TRP A 295 5.04 3.89 -13.83
C TRP A 295 4.07 3.11 -14.72
N LYS A 296 4.57 2.58 -15.84
CA LYS A 296 3.75 1.77 -16.76
C LYS A 296 3.32 0.44 -16.14
N SER A 297 4.17 -0.22 -15.36
CA SER A 297 3.79 -1.48 -14.70
C SER A 297 2.71 -1.24 -13.64
N LEU A 298 2.83 -0.18 -12.83
CA LEU A 298 1.77 0.17 -11.87
C LEU A 298 0.45 0.49 -12.57
N ALA A 299 0.50 1.03 -13.78
CA ALA A 299 -0.69 1.30 -14.58
C ALA A 299 -1.32 0.01 -15.15
N HIS A 300 -0.51 -0.99 -15.52
CA HIS A 300 -1.00 -2.34 -15.80
C HIS A 300 -1.66 -2.98 -14.57
N ASP A 301 -1.04 -2.90 -13.39
CA ASP A 301 -1.61 -3.43 -12.15
C ASP A 301 -2.98 -2.81 -11.81
N MET A 302 -3.16 -1.52 -12.14
CA MET A 302 -4.45 -0.84 -12.00
C MET A 302 -5.50 -1.42 -12.97
N LEU A 303 -5.14 -1.73 -14.22
CA LEU A 303 -6.04 -2.39 -15.17
C LEU A 303 -6.42 -3.80 -14.70
N ASP A 304 -5.47 -4.56 -14.16
CA ASP A 304 -5.73 -5.89 -13.60
C ASP A 304 -6.70 -5.81 -12.42
N THR A 305 -6.56 -4.78 -11.57
CA THR A 305 -7.48 -4.55 -10.46
C THR A 305 -8.87 -4.18 -10.93
N TRP A 306 -8.98 -3.33 -11.97
CA TRP A 306 -10.26 -2.97 -12.58
C TRP A 306 -10.95 -4.15 -13.25
N GLU A 307 -10.20 -5.00 -13.96
CA GLU A 307 -10.74 -6.22 -14.56
C GLU A 307 -11.32 -7.14 -13.49
N LYS A 308 -10.55 -7.42 -12.42
CA LYS A 308 -11.03 -8.21 -11.26
C LYS A 308 -12.27 -7.60 -10.62
N TYR A 309 -12.31 -6.29 -10.52
CA TYR A 309 -13.45 -5.58 -9.96
C TYR A 309 -14.71 -5.68 -10.83
N VAL A 310 -14.60 -5.56 -12.15
CA VAL A 310 -15.74 -5.73 -13.06
C VAL A 310 -16.22 -7.18 -13.07
N ILE A 311 -15.31 -8.16 -13.00
CA ILE A 311 -15.67 -9.58 -12.80
C ILE A 311 -16.49 -9.73 -11.52
N PHE A 312 -16.00 -9.18 -10.39
CA PHE A 312 -16.72 -9.20 -9.12
C PHE A 312 -18.13 -8.61 -9.25
N LEU A 313 -18.29 -7.44 -9.91
CA LEU A 313 -19.60 -6.84 -10.12
C LEU A 313 -20.53 -7.76 -10.92
N ASN A 314 -20.04 -8.36 -12.00
CA ASN A 314 -20.83 -9.27 -12.83
C ASN A 314 -21.28 -10.52 -12.08
N GLU A 315 -20.47 -11.03 -11.15
CA GLU A 315 -20.78 -12.21 -10.35
C GLU A 315 -21.81 -11.92 -9.25
N HIS A 316 -21.77 -10.73 -8.64
CA HIS A 316 -22.62 -10.39 -7.49
C HIS A 316 -23.94 -9.72 -7.89
N ASP A 317 -23.96 -8.96 -8.98
CA ASP A 317 -25.18 -8.37 -9.53
C ASP A 317 -25.06 -8.26 -11.06
N PRO A 318 -25.45 -9.28 -11.83
CA PRO A 318 -25.39 -9.23 -13.30
C PRO A 318 -26.16 -8.06 -13.93
N THR A 319 -27.08 -7.44 -13.17
CA THR A 319 -27.89 -6.29 -13.59
C THR A 319 -27.33 -4.93 -13.13
N TRP A 320 -26.17 -4.91 -12.45
CA TRP A 320 -25.52 -3.69 -11.95
C TRP A 320 -25.41 -2.65 -13.07
N PHE A 321 -25.19 -3.12 -14.29
CA PHE A 321 -25.04 -2.31 -15.47
C PHE A 321 -26.30 -1.50 -15.79
N ASP A 322 -27.49 -2.11 -15.74
CA ASP A 322 -28.74 -1.43 -16.11
C ASP A 322 -29.08 -0.34 -15.09
N THR A 323 -28.82 -0.61 -13.82
CA THR A 323 -28.90 0.37 -12.73
C THR A 323 -27.91 1.51 -12.96
N TRP A 324 -26.67 1.18 -13.31
CA TRP A 324 -25.63 2.17 -13.56
C TRP A 324 -25.91 3.04 -14.79
N ASP A 325 -26.40 2.48 -15.90
CA ASP A 325 -26.72 3.27 -17.12
C ASP A 325 -27.84 4.29 -16.87
N LYS A 326 -28.86 3.90 -16.08
CA LYS A 326 -29.93 4.81 -15.66
C LYS A 326 -29.38 5.94 -14.78
N GLN A 327 -28.54 5.63 -13.80
CA GLN A 327 -27.89 6.64 -12.97
C GLN A 327 -26.92 7.52 -13.78
N TRP A 328 -26.19 6.94 -14.74
CA TRP A 328 -25.23 7.62 -15.59
C TRP A 328 -25.86 8.72 -16.45
N LYS A 329 -27.07 8.48 -17.00
CA LYS A 329 -27.84 9.49 -17.74
C LYS A 329 -28.20 10.71 -16.88
N VAL A 330 -28.38 10.50 -15.58
CA VAL A 330 -28.57 11.59 -14.61
C VAL A 330 -27.24 12.31 -14.37
N TRP A 331 -26.14 11.58 -14.13
CA TRP A 331 -24.82 12.15 -13.84
C TRP A 331 -24.17 12.92 -15.00
N LYS A 332 -24.53 12.62 -16.26
CA LYS A 332 -24.06 13.37 -17.43
C LYS A 332 -24.66 14.77 -17.55
N ARG A 333 -25.69 15.11 -16.78
CA ARG A 333 -26.26 16.45 -16.81
C ARG A 333 -25.27 17.43 -16.15
N ARG A 334 -24.89 18.48 -16.88
CA ARG A 334 -23.85 19.46 -16.47
C ARG A 334 -24.20 20.24 -15.19
N ASP A 335 -25.45 20.16 -14.77
CA ASP A 335 -26.10 20.92 -13.71
C ASP A 335 -26.39 20.10 -12.45
N LEU A 336 -25.81 18.89 -12.29
CA LEU A 336 -26.04 18.09 -11.09
C LEU A 336 -25.55 18.87 -9.84
N PRO A 337 -26.45 19.33 -8.95
CA PRO A 337 -26.06 20.07 -7.77
C PRO A 337 -25.25 19.14 -6.85
N TYR A 338 -24.09 19.60 -6.36
CA TYR A 338 -23.27 18.82 -5.43
C TYR A 338 -24.06 18.43 -4.17
N GLU A 339 -25.12 19.17 -3.85
CA GLU A 339 -26.06 18.92 -2.76
C GLU A 339 -26.91 17.65 -2.94
N LEU A 340 -27.05 17.11 -4.17
CA LEU A 340 -27.70 15.82 -4.41
C LEU A 340 -26.82 14.61 -4.05
N LEU A 341 -25.50 14.81 -3.92
CA LEU A 341 -24.61 13.83 -3.29
C LEU A 341 -24.77 13.95 -1.77
N ARG A 342 -25.97 13.66 -1.26
CA ARG A 342 -26.20 13.64 0.19
C ARG A 342 -25.22 12.61 0.78
N PRO A 343 -24.34 13.02 1.72
CA PRO A 343 -23.48 12.09 2.42
C PRO A 343 -24.35 10.97 2.99
N PHE A 344 -23.92 9.71 2.89
CA PHE A 344 -24.41 8.70 3.82
C PHE A 344 -24.19 9.28 5.22
N LYS A 345 -25.27 9.65 5.91
CA LYS A 345 -25.21 10.12 7.30
C LYS A 345 -24.81 8.92 8.13
N ARG A 346 -23.52 8.84 8.46
CA ARG A 346 -23.03 7.92 9.48
C ARG A 346 -23.26 8.57 10.83
N THR A 347 -23.70 7.78 11.79
CA THR A 347 -23.90 8.19 13.18
C THR A 347 -22.60 8.69 13.83
N ASP A 348 -21.43 8.20 13.40
CA ASP A 348 -20.21 8.33 14.24
C ASP A 348 -18.95 8.92 13.56
N ASN A 349 -18.98 9.43 12.33
CA ASN A 349 -17.74 9.87 11.64
C ASN A 349 -17.86 11.09 10.70
N GLY A 350 -18.90 11.92 10.87
CA GLY A 350 -19.15 13.07 9.99
C GLY A 350 -19.57 12.67 8.56
N PRO A 351 -19.90 13.65 7.69
CA PRO A 351 -20.37 13.37 6.35
C PRO A 351 -19.23 12.93 5.41
N LEU A 352 -19.36 11.76 4.79
CA LEU A 352 -18.51 11.37 3.66
C LEU A 352 -18.74 12.33 2.49
N ARG A 353 -17.67 12.99 2.02
CA ARG A 353 -17.72 13.85 0.83
C ARG A 353 -17.29 13.04 -0.38
N PHE A 354 -18.11 13.09 -1.42
CA PHE A 354 -17.90 12.37 -2.66
C PHE A 354 -17.59 13.37 -3.76
N ARG A 355 -16.60 13.08 -4.60
CA ARG A 355 -16.39 13.85 -5.85
C ARG A 355 -16.06 12.92 -7.02
N PRO A 356 -16.35 13.33 -8.26
CA PRO A 356 -15.84 12.60 -9.42
C PRO A 356 -14.31 12.51 -9.41
N VAL A 357 -13.79 11.36 -9.85
CA VAL A 357 -12.38 11.18 -10.21
C VAL A 357 -12.04 12.12 -11.37
N LYS A 358 -10.91 12.82 -11.28
CA LYS A 358 -10.45 13.69 -12.36
C LYS A 358 -9.69 12.87 -13.41
N VAL A 359 -10.28 12.79 -14.60
CA VAL A 359 -9.70 12.13 -15.78
C VAL A 359 -9.46 13.17 -16.87
N SER A 360 -8.46 12.98 -17.74
CA SER A 360 -8.18 13.94 -18.83
C SER A 360 -9.38 14.05 -19.79
N PRO A 361 -9.63 15.20 -20.43
CA PRO A 361 -10.79 15.40 -21.30
C PRO A 361 -10.95 14.36 -22.41
N GLU A 362 -9.84 13.89 -22.97
CA GLU A 362 -9.77 12.91 -24.06
C GLU A 362 -10.18 11.51 -23.60
N LEU A 363 -10.13 11.28 -22.28
CA LEU A 363 -10.45 10.02 -21.62
C LEU A 363 -11.81 10.08 -20.88
N LYS A 364 -12.53 11.21 -20.98
CA LYS A 364 -13.89 11.36 -20.43
C LYS A 364 -14.84 10.45 -21.20
N GLY A 365 -15.18 9.31 -20.61
CA GLY A 365 -16.19 8.39 -21.17
C GLY A 365 -16.00 6.92 -20.80
N PHE A 366 -14.79 6.49 -20.42
CA PHE A 366 -14.51 5.08 -20.13
C PHE A 366 -14.46 4.74 -18.62
N LEU A 367 -13.92 5.62 -17.77
CA LEU A 367 -14.05 5.50 -16.31
C LEU A 367 -14.85 6.64 -15.71
N LEU A 368 -15.74 6.28 -14.79
CA LEU A 368 -16.37 7.22 -13.90
C LEU A 368 -16.37 6.66 -12.48
N GLY A 369 -15.49 7.20 -11.66
CA GLY A 369 -15.40 6.84 -10.25
C GLY A 369 -15.78 7.97 -9.34
N ILE A 370 -16.15 7.61 -8.12
CA ILE A 370 -16.39 8.55 -7.03
C ILE A 370 -15.23 8.42 -6.03
N VAL A 371 -14.48 9.49 -5.86
CA VAL A 371 -13.47 9.62 -4.81
C VAL A 371 -14.14 9.97 -3.50
N MET A 372 -13.92 9.15 -2.47
CA MET A 372 -14.20 9.51 -1.09
C MET A 372 -13.10 10.47 -0.61
N LYS A 373 -13.46 11.73 -0.35
CA LYS A 373 -12.57 12.71 0.28
C LYS A 373 -12.92 12.85 1.76
N TYR A 374 -11.87 12.98 2.57
CA TYR A 374 -12.03 13.52 3.92
C TYR A 374 -12.23 15.04 3.84
N SER A 375 -13.04 15.59 4.75
CA SER A 375 -13.14 17.03 5.03
C SER A 375 -12.00 17.47 5.94
#